data_AF-A0A7X5UV72-F1
#
_entry.id   AF-A0A7X5UV72-F1
#
_cell.length_a   1.000
_cell.length_b   1.000
_cell.length_c   1.000
_cell.angle_alpha   90.00
_cell.angle_beta   90.00
_cell.angle_gamma   90.00
#
_symmetry.space_group_name_H-M   'P 1'
#
loop_
_entity.id
_entity.type
_entity.pdbx_description
1 polymer ?
#
loop_
_entity_poly.entity_id
_entity_poly.type
_entity_poly.pdbx_seq_one_letter_code
_entity_poly.pdbx_strand_id
1 'polypeptide(L)'
;MSDKRSRGLDMMRKVYGWEFKDGPGDFFAATVDHLFADIWSRPGLSLRDRRLLLLGALAAQGLDDVADIQVQAALRNEELTGEELKEAALFLTHYVGWPLGTKFNMTVEKRVGEHEKSGS
;
A
#
# COMPACT_ATOMS: atom_id res chain seq x y z
N MET A 1 3.79 -27.12 2.16
CA MET A 1 3.14 -25.83 1.81
C MET A 1 2.57 -25.97 0.41
N SER A 2 1.34 -25.51 0.15
CA SER A 2 0.76 -25.56 -1.20
C SER A 2 1.43 -24.51 -2.12
N ASP A 3 1.40 -24.73 -3.45
CA ASP A 3 1.89 -23.74 -4.42
C ASP A 3 1.22 -22.38 -4.23
N LYS A 4 -0.12 -22.39 -4.08
CA LYS A 4 -0.92 -21.19 -3.82
C LYS A 4 -0.46 -20.43 -2.58
N ARG A 5 -0.21 -21.14 -1.47
CA ARG A 5 0.30 -20.55 -0.22
C ARG A 5 1.66 -19.89 -0.43
N SER A 6 2.57 -20.57 -1.13
CA SER A 6 3.91 -20.04 -1.42
C SER A 6 3.83 -18.76 -2.24
N ARG A 7 3.10 -18.77 -3.37
CA ARG A 7 2.89 -17.59 -4.23
C ARG A 7 2.24 -16.44 -3.47
N GLY A 8 1.31 -16.75 -2.57
CA GLY A 8 0.68 -15.76 -1.69
C GLY A 8 1.66 -15.08 -0.75
N LEU A 9 2.52 -15.87 -0.08
CA LEU A 9 3.56 -15.33 0.81
C LEU A 9 4.59 -14.51 0.02
N ASP A 10 4.99 -14.96 -1.17
CA ASP A 10 5.87 -14.22 -2.07
C ASP A 10 5.28 -12.87 -2.48
N MET A 11 4.01 -12.85 -2.87
CA MET A 11 3.33 -11.62 -3.25
C MET A 11 3.10 -10.69 -2.05
N MET A 12 2.75 -11.23 -0.88
CA MET A 12 2.60 -10.45 0.35
C MET A 12 3.91 -9.77 0.74
N ARG A 13 5.02 -10.52 0.69
CA ARG A 13 6.37 -9.96 0.86
C ARG A 13 6.63 -8.89 -0.19
N LYS A 14 6.31 -9.10 -1.45
CA LYS A 14 6.50 -8.07 -2.49
C LYS A 14 5.70 -6.80 -2.21
N VAL A 15 4.44 -6.91 -1.78
CA VAL A 15 3.53 -5.76 -1.59
C VAL A 15 3.91 -4.91 -0.39
N TYR A 16 4.35 -5.48 0.73
CA TYR A 16 4.75 -4.69 1.91
C TYR A 16 6.27 -4.50 1.99
N GLY A 17 7.02 -5.43 1.39
CA GLY A 17 8.47 -5.53 1.37
C GLY A 17 9.14 -5.66 2.75
N TRP A 18 8.44 -6.28 3.69
CA TRP A 18 9.11 -6.87 4.84
C TRP A 18 8.78 -8.36 4.91
N GLU A 19 9.60 -9.09 5.66
CA GLU A 19 9.44 -10.51 5.85
C GLU A 19 8.22 -10.83 6.72
N PHE A 20 7.42 -11.80 6.28
CA PHE A 20 6.32 -12.35 7.05
C PHE A 20 6.56 -13.81 7.36
N LYS A 21 6.29 -14.19 8.60
CA LYS A 21 6.21 -15.59 8.99
C LYS A 21 4.88 -16.17 8.55
N ASP A 22 4.91 -17.38 8.02
CA ASP A 22 3.70 -18.15 7.73
C ASP A 22 2.90 -18.40 9.02
N GLY A 23 1.59 -18.18 8.99
CA GLY A 23 0.72 -18.19 10.16
C GLY A 23 -0.51 -19.12 10.01
N PRO A 24 -0.98 -19.75 11.10
CA PRO A 24 -2.15 -20.62 11.06
C PRO A 24 -3.47 -19.84 10.97
N GLY A 25 -4.55 -20.55 10.62
CA GLY A 25 -5.94 -20.07 10.74
C GLY A 25 -6.54 -19.46 9.47
N ASP A 26 -7.87 -19.46 9.41
CA ASP A 26 -8.63 -19.13 8.21
C ASP A 26 -8.45 -17.68 7.77
N PHE A 27 -8.30 -16.74 8.71
CA PHE A 27 -8.09 -15.33 8.39
C PHE A 27 -6.76 -15.10 7.66
N PHE A 28 -5.69 -15.73 8.16
CA PHE A 28 -4.38 -15.63 7.52
C PHE A 28 -4.38 -16.41 6.19
N ALA A 29 -5.07 -17.55 6.11
CA ALA A 29 -5.31 -18.27 4.86
C ALA A 29 -6.04 -17.41 3.80
N ALA A 30 -7.14 -16.75 4.15
CA ALA A 30 -7.84 -15.86 3.23
C ALA A 30 -6.97 -14.67 2.76
N THR A 31 -6.15 -14.14 3.65
CA THR A 31 -5.23 -13.05 3.33
C THR A 31 -4.12 -13.50 2.37
N VAL A 32 -3.41 -14.58 2.70
CA VAL A 32 -2.27 -15.02 1.90
C VAL A 32 -2.73 -15.74 0.64
N ASP A 33 -3.60 -16.72 0.78
CA ASP A 33 -3.92 -17.65 -0.30
C ASP A 33 -4.87 -16.98 -1.29
N HIS A 34 -5.78 -16.11 -0.85
CA HIS A 34 -6.72 -15.44 -1.76
C HIS A 34 -6.28 -14.01 -2.09
N LEU A 35 -6.21 -13.10 -1.11
CA LEU A 35 -5.89 -11.69 -1.41
C LEU A 35 -4.53 -11.55 -2.10
N PHE A 36 -3.46 -12.15 -1.57
CA PHE A 36 -2.13 -12.02 -2.18
C PHE A 36 -1.90 -12.98 -3.36
N ALA A 37 -2.26 -14.26 -3.21
CA ALA A 37 -1.99 -15.22 -4.29
C ALA A 37 -2.90 -15.07 -5.50
N ASP A 38 -4.13 -14.55 -5.34
CA ASP A 38 -5.13 -14.50 -6.42
C ASP A 38 -5.58 -13.09 -6.81
N ILE A 39 -5.58 -12.08 -5.91
CA ILE A 39 -6.09 -10.72 -6.23
C ILE A 39 -4.96 -9.77 -6.62
N TRP A 40 -3.90 -9.68 -5.80
CA TRP A 40 -2.74 -8.83 -6.09
C TRP A 40 -1.91 -9.33 -7.29
N SER A 41 -1.97 -10.62 -7.58
CA SER A 41 -1.21 -11.27 -8.67
C SER A 41 -1.89 -11.23 -10.04
N ARG A 42 -3.15 -10.75 -10.14
CA ARG A 42 -3.91 -10.78 -11.41
C ARG A 42 -3.21 -9.95 -12.50
N PRO A 43 -3.30 -10.34 -13.77
CA PRO A 43 -2.88 -9.47 -14.86
C PRO A 43 -3.83 -8.26 -15.02
N GLY A 44 -3.37 -7.22 -15.71
CA GLY A 44 -4.18 -6.07 -16.14
C GLY A 44 -3.86 -4.74 -15.45
N LEU A 45 -3.32 -4.78 -14.22
CA LEU A 45 -2.78 -3.61 -13.53
C LEU A 45 -1.37 -3.92 -13.02
N SER A 46 -0.52 -2.91 -12.91
CA SER A 46 0.76 -3.04 -12.21
C SER A 46 0.56 -2.99 -10.68
N LEU A 47 1.62 -3.19 -9.89
CA LEU A 47 1.56 -2.95 -8.45
C LEU A 47 1.37 -1.46 -8.14
N ARG A 48 2.05 -0.59 -8.90
CA ARG A 48 1.89 0.87 -8.81
C ARG A 48 0.44 1.30 -9.02
N ASP A 49 -0.23 0.76 -10.05
CA ASP A 49 -1.63 1.13 -10.32
C ASP A 49 -2.57 0.68 -9.20
N ARG A 50 -2.37 -0.54 -8.68
CA ARG A 50 -3.12 -1.03 -7.52
C ARG A 50 -2.87 -0.19 -6.28
N ARG A 51 -1.63 0.25 -6.07
CA ARG A 51 -1.26 1.12 -4.95
C ARG A 51 -2.01 2.43 -5.02
N LEU A 52 -2.05 3.08 -6.18
CA LEU A 52 -2.80 4.32 -6.38
C LEU A 52 -4.29 4.14 -6.10
N LEU A 53 -4.91 3.07 -6.62
CA LEU A 53 -6.32 2.76 -6.35
C LEU A 53 -6.60 2.56 -4.86
N LEU A 54 -5.74 1.77 -4.18
CA LEU A 54 -5.88 1.50 -2.76
C LEU A 54 -5.69 2.78 -1.93
N LEU A 55 -4.66 3.58 -2.20
CA LEU A 55 -4.43 4.84 -1.50
C LEU A 55 -5.60 5.82 -1.68
N GLY A 56 -6.16 5.92 -2.89
CA GLY A 56 -7.37 6.72 -3.14
C GLY A 56 -8.57 6.24 -2.32
N ALA A 57 -8.79 4.91 -2.25
CA ALA A 57 -9.87 4.33 -1.46
C ALA A 57 -9.67 4.54 0.05
N LEU A 58 -8.42 4.47 0.54
CA LEU A 58 -8.10 4.70 1.94
C LEU A 58 -8.28 6.18 2.32
N ALA A 59 -7.82 7.10 1.47
CA ALA A 59 -8.04 8.54 1.63
C ALA A 59 -9.53 8.88 1.67
N ALA A 60 -10.32 8.33 0.75
CA ALA A 60 -11.77 8.56 0.70
C ALA A 60 -12.53 8.01 1.92
N GLN A 61 -11.97 7.00 2.60
CA GLN A 61 -12.56 6.41 3.81
C GLN A 61 -11.98 6.96 5.12
N GLY A 62 -10.96 7.82 5.06
CA GLY A 62 -10.26 8.32 6.26
C GLY A 62 -9.49 7.24 7.03
N LEU A 63 -9.00 6.21 6.34
CA LEU A 63 -8.27 5.09 6.93
C LEU A 63 -6.77 5.38 7.00
N ASP A 64 -6.40 6.41 7.76
CA ASP A 64 -5.05 6.97 7.80
C ASP A 64 -3.99 5.96 8.29
N ASP A 65 -4.31 5.12 9.28
CA ASP A 65 -3.38 4.10 9.81
C ASP A 65 -2.98 3.08 8.74
N VAL A 66 -3.93 2.71 7.86
CA VAL A 66 -3.66 1.80 6.76
C VAL A 66 -2.96 2.53 5.63
N ALA A 67 -3.35 3.78 5.34
CA ALA A 67 -2.70 4.61 4.34
C ALA A 67 -1.22 4.81 4.65
N ASP A 68 -0.87 5.06 5.91
CA ASP A 68 0.50 5.22 6.40
C ASP A 68 1.39 4.00 6.07
N ILE A 69 0.86 2.79 6.30
CA ILE A 69 1.51 1.53 5.91
C ILE A 69 1.70 1.43 4.38
N GLN A 70 0.66 1.77 3.61
CA GLN A 70 0.70 1.65 2.15
C GLN A 70 1.64 2.67 1.51
N VAL A 71 1.72 3.90 2.03
CA VAL A 71 2.64 4.94 1.57
C VAL A 71 4.09 4.52 1.83
N GLN A 72 4.38 4.00 3.02
CA GLN A 72 5.71 3.49 3.34
C GLN A 72 6.13 2.35 2.40
N ALA A 73 5.22 1.40 2.14
CA ALA A 73 5.48 0.30 1.22
C ALA A 73 5.70 0.79 -0.23
N ALA A 74 4.91 1.76 -0.69
CA ALA A 74 5.03 2.34 -2.03
C ALA A 74 6.41 2.99 -2.25
N LEU A 75 6.88 3.78 -1.28
CA LEU A 75 8.21 4.39 -1.32
C LEU A 75 9.32 3.34 -1.30
N ARG A 76 9.27 2.40 -0.34
CA ARG A 76 10.31 1.39 -0.15
C ARG A 76 10.42 0.41 -1.31
N ASN A 77 9.32 0.15 -2.01
CA ASN A 77 9.28 -0.68 -3.19
C ASN A 77 9.51 0.09 -4.50
N GLU A 78 9.78 1.40 -4.43
CA GLU A 78 9.98 2.28 -5.58
C GLU A 78 8.79 2.26 -6.57
N GLU A 79 7.58 2.04 -6.04
CA GLU A 79 6.35 2.04 -6.84
C GLU A 79 5.90 3.47 -7.16
N LEU A 80 6.13 4.40 -6.23
CA LEU A 80 5.82 5.81 -6.32
C LEU A 80 6.92 6.63 -5.66
N THR A 81 7.28 7.74 -6.27
CA THR A 81 8.17 8.74 -5.68
C THR A 81 7.43 9.59 -4.65
N GLY A 82 8.19 10.28 -3.78
CA GLY A 82 7.61 11.25 -2.84
C GLY A 82 6.85 12.37 -3.53
N GLU A 83 7.34 12.84 -4.69
CA GLU A 83 6.67 13.86 -5.50
C GLU A 83 5.32 13.37 -6.05
N GLU A 84 5.27 12.16 -6.62
CA GLU A 84 4.02 11.57 -7.12
C GLU A 84 2.99 11.35 -6.00
N LEU A 85 3.43 10.98 -4.79
CA LEU A 85 2.54 10.81 -3.64
C LEU A 85 1.95 12.15 -3.17
N LYS A 86 2.77 13.21 -3.13
CA LYS A 86 2.31 14.56 -2.79
C LYS A 86 1.31 15.08 -3.83
N GLU A 87 1.58 14.86 -5.11
CA GLU A 87 0.66 15.22 -6.20
C GLU A 87 -0.67 14.45 -6.08
N ALA A 88 -0.63 13.16 -5.77
CA ALA A 88 -1.83 12.36 -5.54
C ALA A 88 -2.65 12.88 -4.35
N ALA A 89 -2.01 13.26 -3.25
CA ALA A 89 -2.69 13.83 -2.07
C ALA A 89 -3.34 15.19 -2.38
N LEU A 90 -2.64 16.06 -3.12
CA LEU A 90 -3.18 17.33 -3.59
C LEU A 90 -4.42 17.13 -4.47
N PHE A 91 -4.34 16.22 -5.45
CA PHE A 91 -5.46 15.90 -6.33
C PHE A 91 -6.65 15.34 -5.54
N LEU A 92 -6.43 14.34 -4.68
CA LEU A 92 -7.49 13.69 -3.90
C LEU A 92 -8.23 14.68 -3.00
N THR A 93 -7.54 15.68 -2.44
CA THR A 93 -8.16 16.73 -1.59
C THR A 93 -9.36 17.41 -2.26
N HIS A 94 -9.35 17.53 -3.59
CA HIS A 94 -10.45 18.14 -4.35
C HIS A 94 -11.65 17.19 -4.53
N TYR A 95 -11.45 15.88 -4.46
CA TYR A 95 -12.50 14.87 -4.72
C TYR A 95 -13.02 14.20 -3.45
N VAL A 96 -12.19 14.09 -2.42
CA VAL A 96 -12.59 13.52 -1.11
C VAL A 96 -12.91 14.60 -0.06
N GLY A 97 -12.67 15.87 -0.41
CA GLY A 97 -12.86 17.02 0.46
C GLY A 97 -11.66 17.31 1.37
N TRP A 98 -11.54 18.58 1.75
CA TRP A 98 -10.43 19.10 2.54
C TRP A 98 -10.13 18.34 3.85
N PRO A 99 -11.11 17.93 4.68
CA PRO A 99 -10.82 17.23 5.93
C PRO A 99 -10.07 15.91 5.72
N LEU A 100 -10.55 15.07 4.79
CA LEU A 100 -9.94 13.77 4.51
C LEU A 100 -8.63 13.93 3.71
N GLY A 101 -8.63 14.80 2.70
CA GLY A 101 -7.43 15.08 1.91
C GLY A 101 -6.27 15.61 2.73
N THR A 102 -6.53 16.53 3.66
CA THR A 102 -5.49 17.08 4.56
C THR A 102 -4.90 15.98 5.45
N LYS A 103 -5.74 15.08 5.99
CA LYS A 103 -5.26 13.95 6.81
C LYS A 103 -4.37 13.01 6.02
N PHE A 104 -4.80 12.64 4.81
CA PHE A 104 -4.00 11.83 3.91
C PHE A 104 -2.69 12.52 3.53
N ASN A 105 -2.71 13.82 3.24
CA ASN A 105 -1.51 14.60 2.93
C ASN A 105 -0.51 14.62 4.10
N MET A 106 -0.99 14.78 5.35
CA MET A 106 -0.12 14.71 6.54
C MET A 106 0.60 13.36 6.64
N THR A 107 -0.10 12.27 6.34
CA THR A 107 0.47 10.92 6.27
C THR A 107 1.55 10.81 5.19
N VAL A 108 1.27 11.35 4.00
CA VAL A 108 2.24 11.39 2.90
C VAL A 108 3.48 12.19 3.28
N GLU A 109 3.33 13.42 3.74
CA GLU A 109 4.46 14.30 4.10
C GLU A 109 5.34 13.68 5.18
N LYS A 110 4.71 13.10 6.22
CA LYS A 110 5.43 12.37 7.27
C LYS A 110 6.29 11.26 6.68
N ARG A 111 5.71 10.38 5.84
CA ARG A 111 6.41 9.20 5.31
C ARG A 111 7.46 9.55 4.28
N VAL A 112 7.22 10.56 3.44
CA VAL A 112 8.23 11.06 2.50
C VAL A 112 9.43 11.65 3.28
N GLY A 113 9.17 12.50 4.27
CA GLY A 113 10.24 13.09 5.07
C GLY A 113 11.04 12.08 5.90
N GLU A 114 10.43 10.99 6.37
CA GLU A 114 11.14 9.88 7.01
C GLU A 114 11.97 9.07 6.00
N HIS A 115 11.43 8.81 4.81
CA HIS A 115 12.12 8.04 3.76
C HIS A 115 13.38 8.77 3.26
N GLU A 116 13.27 10.07 2.99
CA GLU A 116 14.40 10.92 2.55
C GLU A 116 15.54 10.95 3.59
N LYS A 117 15.20 11.00 4.88
CA LYS A 117 16.19 10.95 5.98
C LYS A 117 16.85 9.58 6.11
N SER A 118 16.16 8.49 5.75
CA SER A 118 16.71 7.13 5.82
C SER A 118 17.61 6.77 4.64
N GLY A 119 17.49 7.51 3.52
CA GLY A 119 18.33 7.35 2.34
C GLY A 119 19.53 8.30 2.28
N SER A 120 19.68 9.20 3.25
CA SER A 120 20.86 10.06 3.46
C SER A 120 21.83 9.44 4.45
#